data_AF-A0A0Q4ZG98-F1
#
_entry.id   AF-A0A0Q4ZG98-F1
#
_cell.length_a   1.000
_cell.length_b   1.000
_cell.length_c   1.000
_cell.angle_alpha   90.00
_cell.angle_beta   90.00
_cell.angle_gamma   90.00
#
_symmetry.space_group_name_H-M   'P 1'
#
loop_
_entity.id
_entity.type
_entity.pdbx_description
1 polymer ?
#
loop_
_entity_poly.entity_id
_entity_poly.type
_entity_poly.pdbx_seq_one_letter_code
_entity_poly.pdbx_strand_id
1 'polypeptide(L)'
;MPAFPTSAGNRRRLLTTCAALQRGGYAVDLAYYAHEDQIYRRFGQHPPTDEAAAAGLFRHTFRIEPRGTIPLTTRARCFPIDAWCPEEVGAFVAWYGQAYPETRAILMNYVFLSRALEAAPPGLLTLIDTHDRFADRQRQYRPFRAEPNFFYTDRPGEAAGLARADIVLAIQSEEAAYFRTITDRRVHLLPPRFPARRPFAAPARVERIGFLGHGNDPNLFSIRRFAAAWSTDWTPARPELVIAGEIGDSLGPAARPGVKFAGYVPALEDFYDGVDLVVAPILMGSGLKMKVAEALSFGKPVIGTALGFEGFDPVCPDHCLRDAEAVKDRVLALAADPAGLEALTRACTDLFAGYNERAECAETALLAMLPEPGTDPSPAENPLPASEPIRVRTPLASGCLTCETSLRSNLRADDDLGLLVATERVAPPGNAPYTPVRRRWFAKAGDGVPDAGPEAGLAGLRLALSPEWVRDRRLPPPLRADLATRFAPVAPDWEAQARRVGATPEGTILVLTLPRHLASGLHPNAAFEIGAPTRELALRRVTLLNTGQGLMYATTRADLPGAPAAVTFAGLAAHAEASTILFLHDDLIGRITVLADTAPIPEPLP
;
A
#
# COMPACT_ATOMS: atom_id res chain seq x y z
N MET A 1 -5.98 -5.86 0.94
CA MET A 1 -4.85 -5.40 0.12
C MET A 1 -5.30 -4.93 -1.25
N PRO A 2 -4.58 -3.97 -1.87
CA PRO A 2 -4.83 -3.57 -3.24
C PRO A 2 -4.29 -4.61 -4.22
N ALA A 3 -4.97 -4.78 -5.35
CA ALA A 3 -4.52 -5.70 -6.40
C ALA A 3 -3.43 -5.08 -7.31
N PHE A 4 -3.47 -3.77 -7.52
CA PHE A 4 -2.59 -3.07 -8.45
C PHE A 4 -1.94 -1.82 -7.85
N PRO A 5 -0.81 -1.36 -8.41
CA PRO A 5 0.07 -2.05 -9.35
C PRO A 5 0.65 -3.30 -8.71
N THR A 6 1.11 -4.22 -9.54
CA THR A 6 1.68 -5.51 -9.11
C THR A 6 3.14 -5.36 -8.68
N SER A 7 3.40 -4.39 -7.80
CA SER A 7 4.75 -4.02 -7.34
C SER A 7 5.21 -4.77 -6.08
N ALA A 8 4.37 -5.63 -5.50
CA ALA A 8 4.67 -6.38 -4.29
C ALA A 8 4.12 -7.81 -4.33
N GLY A 9 4.77 -8.71 -3.57
CA GLY A 9 4.49 -10.14 -3.59
C GLY A 9 3.06 -10.50 -3.15
N ASN A 10 2.51 -9.82 -2.14
CA ASN A 10 1.13 -10.01 -1.68
C ASN A 10 0.11 -9.68 -2.79
N ARG A 11 0.35 -8.62 -3.56
CA ARG A 11 -0.51 -8.21 -4.69
C ARG A 11 -0.46 -9.21 -5.84
N ARG A 12 0.74 -9.68 -6.16
CA ARG A 12 0.94 -10.75 -7.15
C ARG A 12 0.23 -12.03 -6.71
N ARG A 13 0.31 -12.38 -5.43
CA ARG A 13 -0.39 -13.50 -4.82
C ARG A 13 -1.91 -13.37 -5.02
N LEU A 14 -2.50 -12.24 -4.60
CA LEU A 14 -3.93 -11.98 -4.78
C LEU A 14 -4.36 -12.20 -6.24
N LEU A 15 -3.67 -11.59 -7.19
CA LEU A 15 -4.01 -11.74 -8.61
C LEU A 15 -3.84 -13.17 -9.13
N THR A 16 -2.82 -13.90 -8.67
CA THR A 16 -2.59 -15.29 -9.09
C THR A 16 -3.69 -16.20 -8.57
N THR A 17 -4.12 -16.01 -7.31
CA THR A 17 -5.26 -16.73 -6.72
C THR A 17 -6.55 -16.39 -7.46
N CYS A 18 -6.82 -15.11 -7.74
CA CYS A 18 -8.00 -14.71 -8.50
C CYS A 18 -8.01 -15.28 -9.94
N ALA A 19 -6.86 -15.28 -10.62
CA ALA A 19 -6.73 -15.87 -11.95
C ALA A 19 -6.99 -17.38 -11.95
N ALA A 20 -6.60 -18.09 -10.88
CA ALA A 20 -6.93 -19.50 -10.70
C ALA A 20 -8.45 -19.73 -10.57
N LEU A 21 -9.13 -18.93 -9.75
CA LEU A 21 -10.59 -18.97 -9.62
C LEU A 21 -11.29 -18.68 -10.97
N GLN A 22 -10.82 -17.69 -11.72
CA GLN A 22 -11.35 -17.36 -13.04
C GLN A 22 -11.15 -18.51 -14.05
N ARG A 23 -10.00 -19.20 -14.04
CA ARG A 23 -9.79 -20.42 -14.85
C ARG A 23 -10.76 -21.54 -14.48
N GLY A 24 -11.16 -21.62 -13.22
CA GLY A 24 -12.21 -22.52 -12.74
C GLY A 24 -13.65 -22.09 -13.09
N GLY A 25 -13.83 -20.99 -13.82
CA GLY A 25 -15.15 -20.50 -14.24
C GLY A 25 -15.87 -19.60 -13.25
N TYR A 26 -15.23 -19.19 -12.15
CA TYR A 26 -15.83 -18.28 -11.18
C TYR A 26 -15.70 -16.81 -11.61
N ALA A 27 -16.80 -16.06 -11.52
CA ALA A 27 -16.74 -14.61 -11.49
C ALA A 27 -16.14 -14.14 -10.14
N VAL A 28 -15.25 -13.16 -10.18
CA VAL A 28 -14.55 -12.65 -8.97
C VAL A 28 -14.84 -11.18 -8.81
N ASP A 29 -15.34 -10.83 -7.62
CA ASP A 29 -15.55 -9.45 -7.16
C ASP A 29 -14.48 -9.08 -6.13
N LEU A 30 -14.01 -7.83 -6.16
CA LEU A 30 -12.98 -7.35 -5.24
C LEU A 30 -13.55 -6.30 -4.29
N ALA A 31 -13.47 -6.58 -2.99
CA ALA A 31 -13.67 -5.57 -1.95
C ALA A 31 -12.31 -5.14 -1.38
N TYR A 32 -11.88 -3.93 -1.71
CA TYR A 32 -10.63 -3.36 -1.20
C TYR A 32 -10.90 -2.52 0.06
N TYR A 33 -10.45 -3.02 1.20
CA TYR A 33 -10.34 -2.21 2.42
C TYR A 33 -9.09 -1.34 2.38
N ALA A 34 -9.30 -0.02 2.20
CA ALA A 34 -8.27 0.97 1.89
C ALA A 34 -7.34 1.37 3.06
N HIS A 35 -7.05 0.43 3.96
CA HIS A 35 -6.13 0.64 5.07
C HIS A 35 -4.67 0.64 4.66
N GLU A 36 -4.27 -0.21 3.71
CA GLU A 36 -2.87 -0.26 3.26
C GLU A 36 -2.44 1.07 2.66
N ASP A 37 -3.36 1.80 2.00
CA ASP A 37 -3.10 3.18 1.55
C ASP A 37 -2.66 4.08 2.74
N GLN A 38 -3.25 3.93 3.93
CA GLN A 38 -2.83 4.66 5.14
C GLN A 38 -1.42 4.24 5.59
N ILE A 39 -1.08 2.96 5.45
CA ILE A 39 0.23 2.42 5.84
C ILE A 39 1.32 2.97 4.92
N TYR A 40 1.13 2.86 3.60
CA TYR A 40 2.10 3.35 2.60
C TYR A 40 2.38 4.85 2.77
N ARG A 41 1.33 5.65 2.98
CA ARG A 41 1.46 7.10 3.22
C ARG A 41 2.34 7.43 4.42
N ARG A 42 2.20 6.70 5.53
CA ARG A 42 3.03 6.92 6.75
C ARG A 42 4.51 6.63 6.54
N PHE A 43 4.85 5.74 5.62
CA PHE A 43 6.24 5.48 5.24
C PHE A 43 6.74 6.43 4.14
N GLY A 44 5.99 7.50 3.83
CA GLY A 44 6.34 8.46 2.78
C GLY A 44 6.22 7.88 1.37
N GLN A 45 5.63 6.69 1.22
CA GLN A 45 5.46 6.03 -0.07
C GLN A 45 4.18 6.52 -0.75
N HIS A 46 4.16 6.49 -2.08
CA HIS A 46 2.94 6.77 -2.81
C HIS A 46 1.93 5.64 -2.57
N PRO A 47 0.67 5.91 -2.17
CA PRO A 47 -0.35 4.87 -2.10
C PRO A 47 -0.45 4.27 -3.50
N PRO A 48 -0.02 3.02 -3.71
CA PRO A 48 0.20 2.59 -5.08
C PRO A 48 -1.13 2.28 -5.77
N THR A 49 -2.22 2.11 -5.02
CA THR A 49 -3.46 1.46 -5.48
C THR A 49 -4.03 1.99 -6.78
N ASP A 50 -3.94 1.19 -7.84
CA ASP A 50 -4.53 1.47 -9.15
C ASP A 50 -5.91 0.80 -9.27
N GLU A 51 -6.94 1.54 -8.90
CA GLU A 51 -8.33 1.06 -8.92
C GLU A 51 -8.89 0.93 -10.33
N ALA A 52 -8.36 1.70 -11.30
CA ALA A 52 -8.77 1.61 -12.69
C ALA A 52 -8.31 0.28 -13.29
N ALA A 53 -7.06 -0.12 -13.03
CA ALA A 53 -6.56 -1.45 -13.41
C ALA A 53 -7.37 -2.58 -12.75
N ALA A 54 -7.75 -2.42 -11.47
CA ALA A 54 -8.59 -3.41 -10.79
C ALA A 54 -9.96 -3.56 -11.46
N ALA A 55 -10.61 -2.44 -11.84
CA ALA A 55 -11.92 -2.47 -12.48
C ALA A 55 -11.93 -3.18 -13.86
N GLY A 56 -10.77 -3.31 -14.52
CA GLY A 56 -10.64 -4.09 -15.76
C GLY A 56 -10.57 -5.60 -15.55
N LEU A 57 -10.33 -6.08 -14.33
CA LEU A 57 -10.10 -7.51 -14.05
C LEU A 57 -11.22 -8.19 -13.25
N PHE A 58 -11.87 -7.45 -12.35
CA PHE A 58 -12.93 -7.98 -11.47
C PHE A 58 -14.30 -7.63 -12.03
N ARG A 59 -15.30 -8.50 -11.81
CA ARG A 59 -16.69 -8.26 -12.23
C ARG A 59 -17.25 -6.99 -11.56
N HIS A 60 -17.04 -6.87 -10.25
CA HIS A 60 -17.29 -5.66 -9.48
C HIS A 60 -16.10 -5.31 -8.59
N THR A 61 -15.85 -4.01 -8.41
CA THR A 61 -14.87 -3.50 -7.45
C THR A 61 -15.54 -2.57 -6.44
N PHE A 62 -15.24 -2.78 -5.16
CA PHE A 62 -15.76 -1.97 -4.06
C PHE A 62 -14.60 -1.43 -3.23
N ARG A 63 -14.66 -0.16 -2.86
CA ARG A 63 -13.71 0.47 -1.95
C ARG A 63 -14.38 0.67 -0.58
N ILE A 64 -13.81 0.04 0.45
CA ILE A 64 -14.23 0.22 1.85
C ILE A 64 -13.30 1.26 2.48
N GLU A 65 -13.81 2.47 2.70
CA GLU A 65 -13.06 3.53 3.34
C GLU A 65 -12.92 3.29 4.85
N PRO A 66 -11.69 3.34 5.40
CA PRO A 66 -11.49 3.28 6.84
C PRO A 66 -12.04 4.55 7.52
N ARG A 67 -12.86 4.37 8.57
CA ARG A 67 -13.39 5.47 9.40
C ARG A 67 -12.31 6.14 10.26
N GLY A 68 -11.32 5.37 10.68
CA GLY A 68 -10.20 5.81 11.49
C GLY A 68 -8.89 5.20 11.00
N THR A 69 -7.81 5.45 11.74
CA THR A 69 -6.49 4.98 11.34
C THR A 69 -6.12 3.69 12.02
N ILE A 70 -5.48 2.80 11.27
CA ILE A 70 -4.95 1.57 11.84
C ILE A 70 -3.67 1.86 12.65
N PRO A 71 -3.55 1.32 13.89
CA PRO A 71 -2.33 1.42 14.67
C PRO A 71 -1.23 0.54 14.07
N LEU A 72 -0.08 1.14 13.75
CA LEU A 72 1.10 0.41 13.25
C LEU A 72 1.98 -0.16 14.36
N THR A 73 1.85 0.38 15.57
CA THR A 73 2.53 -0.09 16.77
C THR A 73 1.53 -0.32 17.90
N THR A 74 1.93 -1.11 18.89
CA THR A 74 1.12 -1.41 20.07
C THR A 74 1.98 -1.32 21.32
N ARG A 75 1.39 -0.86 22.43
CA ARG A 75 2.03 -0.89 23.76
C ARG A 75 1.94 -2.28 24.41
N ALA A 76 1.09 -3.15 23.87
CA ALA A 76 1.01 -4.54 24.30
C ALA A 76 2.14 -5.36 23.69
N ARG A 77 2.30 -6.61 24.14
CA ARG A 77 3.31 -7.53 23.60
C ARG A 77 3.10 -7.87 22.12
N CYS A 78 1.86 -7.78 21.64
CA CYS A 78 1.43 -7.99 20.27
C CYS A 78 0.03 -7.39 20.05
N PHE A 79 -0.43 -7.33 18.80
CA PHE A 79 -1.80 -6.92 18.51
C PHE A 79 -2.78 -8.04 18.86
N PRO A 80 -3.94 -7.70 19.45
CA PRO A 80 -5.11 -8.57 19.39
C PRO A 80 -5.44 -8.92 17.94
N ILE A 81 -5.93 -10.14 17.69
CA ILE A 81 -6.19 -10.62 16.32
C ILE A 81 -7.11 -9.69 15.51
N ASP A 82 -8.06 -9.04 16.18
CA ASP A 82 -9.07 -8.18 15.55
C ASP A 82 -8.66 -6.71 15.45
N ALA A 83 -7.45 -6.33 15.90
CA ALA A 83 -7.04 -4.93 15.99
C ALA A 83 -7.02 -4.22 14.64
N TRP A 84 -6.88 -4.96 13.54
CA TRP A 84 -6.84 -4.44 12.16
C TRP A 84 -8.10 -4.81 11.34
N CYS A 85 -9.14 -5.39 11.98
CA CYS A 85 -10.44 -5.65 11.35
C CYS A 85 -11.51 -4.70 11.90
N PRO A 86 -11.76 -3.55 11.26
CA PRO A 86 -12.79 -2.65 11.75
C PRO A 86 -14.19 -3.16 11.36
N GLU A 87 -15.21 -2.60 12.00
CA GLU A 87 -16.61 -3.04 11.83
C GLU A 87 -17.11 -2.87 10.39
N GLU A 88 -16.59 -1.90 9.63
CA GLU A 88 -17.06 -1.65 8.26
C GLU A 88 -16.73 -2.78 7.29
N VAL A 89 -15.70 -3.59 7.58
CA VAL A 89 -15.37 -4.76 6.75
C VAL A 89 -16.40 -5.87 6.97
N GLY A 90 -16.78 -6.14 8.23
CA GLY A 90 -17.85 -7.09 8.54
C GLY A 90 -19.22 -6.62 8.04
N ALA A 91 -19.52 -5.32 8.20
CA ALA A 91 -20.76 -4.74 7.68
C ALA A 91 -20.84 -4.82 6.15
N PHE A 92 -19.71 -4.66 5.45
CA PHE A 92 -19.63 -4.89 4.02
C PHE A 92 -19.90 -6.36 3.65
N VAL A 93 -19.30 -7.32 4.36
CA VAL A 93 -19.54 -8.76 4.12
C VAL A 93 -21.03 -9.11 4.26
N ALA A 94 -21.69 -8.61 5.32
CA ALA A 94 -23.12 -8.82 5.53
C ALA A 94 -23.97 -8.22 4.39
N TRP A 95 -23.70 -6.97 4.01
CA TRP A 95 -24.39 -6.31 2.90
C TRP A 95 -24.18 -7.06 1.58
N TYR A 96 -22.93 -7.43 1.29
CA TYR A 96 -22.56 -8.08 0.04
C TYR A 96 -23.27 -9.42 -0.12
N GLY A 97 -23.28 -10.24 0.94
CA GLY A 97 -23.98 -11.52 0.94
C GLY A 97 -25.50 -11.41 0.73
N GLN A 98 -26.11 -10.29 1.11
CA GLN A 98 -27.52 -10.01 0.83
C GLN A 98 -27.75 -9.48 -0.58
N ALA A 99 -26.86 -8.62 -1.07
CA ALA A 99 -26.97 -7.98 -2.38
C ALA A 99 -26.63 -8.94 -3.54
N TYR A 100 -25.79 -9.94 -3.28
CA TYR A 100 -25.30 -10.92 -4.26
C TYR A 100 -25.51 -12.34 -3.73
N PRO A 101 -26.78 -12.82 -3.64
CA PRO A 101 -27.11 -14.13 -3.08
C PRO A 101 -26.55 -15.30 -3.91
N GLU A 102 -26.10 -15.05 -5.15
CA GLU A 102 -25.43 -16.04 -5.98
C GLU A 102 -23.99 -16.33 -5.56
N THR A 103 -23.42 -15.53 -4.66
CA THR A 103 -22.06 -15.74 -4.11
C THR A 103 -21.93 -17.14 -3.53
N ARG A 104 -20.80 -17.81 -3.76
CA ARG A 104 -20.55 -19.18 -3.28
C ARG A 104 -19.41 -19.27 -2.27
N ALA A 105 -18.45 -18.35 -2.34
CA ALA A 105 -17.32 -18.32 -1.45
C ALA A 105 -16.87 -16.90 -1.13
N ILE A 106 -16.30 -16.71 0.06
CA ILE A 106 -15.60 -15.49 0.48
C ILE A 106 -14.14 -15.83 0.72
N LEU A 107 -13.24 -15.18 -0.03
CA LEU A 107 -11.80 -15.27 0.17
C LEU A 107 -11.29 -14.04 0.95
N MET A 108 -11.06 -14.21 2.24
CA MET A 108 -10.49 -13.18 3.09
C MET A 108 -8.97 -13.16 2.97
N ASN A 109 -8.41 -11.98 2.70
CA ASN A 109 -6.96 -11.81 2.62
C ASN A 109 -6.41 -11.34 3.96
N TYR A 110 -5.44 -12.09 4.48
CA TYR A 110 -4.85 -11.97 5.81
C TYR A 110 -5.76 -12.38 6.98
N VAL A 111 -5.14 -13.04 7.97
CA VAL A 111 -5.84 -13.53 9.17
C VAL A 111 -6.36 -12.40 10.07
N PHE A 112 -5.75 -11.22 10.04
CA PHE A 112 -6.18 -10.09 10.88
C PHE A 112 -7.49 -9.44 10.41
N LEU A 113 -8.02 -9.79 9.23
CA LEU A 113 -9.35 -9.41 8.76
C LEU A 113 -10.41 -10.50 9.00
N SER A 114 -10.02 -11.63 9.60
CA SER A 114 -10.86 -12.83 9.74
C SER A 114 -12.17 -12.59 10.50
N ARG A 115 -12.23 -11.63 11.44
CA ARG A 115 -13.47 -11.30 12.17
C ARG A 115 -14.61 -10.93 11.22
N ALA A 116 -14.33 -10.35 10.06
CA ALA A 116 -15.37 -10.02 9.10
C ALA A 116 -16.10 -11.26 8.53
N LEU A 117 -15.50 -12.46 8.60
CA LEU A 117 -16.15 -13.71 8.21
C LEU A 117 -17.28 -14.11 9.16
N GLU A 118 -17.32 -13.61 10.40
CA GLU A 118 -18.44 -13.84 11.32
C GLU A 118 -19.75 -13.22 10.81
N ALA A 119 -19.65 -12.25 9.89
CA ALA A 119 -20.79 -11.61 9.23
C ALA A 119 -21.20 -12.30 7.91
N ALA A 120 -20.50 -13.37 7.50
CA ALA A 120 -20.83 -14.11 6.29
C ALA A 120 -22.20 -14.82 6.45
N PRO A 121 -23.08 -14.76 5.43
CA PRO A 121 -24.30 -15.56 5.42
C PRO A 121 -24.03 -17.05 5.64
N PRO A 122 -24.92 -17.77 6.35
CA PRO A 122 -24.81 -19.21 6.49
C PRO A 122 -24.77 -19.93 5.14
N GLY A 123 -23.92 -20.94 5.02
CA GLY A 123 -23.81 -21.77 3.80
C GLY A 123 -22.80 -21.27 2.76
N LEU A 124 -22.22 -20.09 2.92
CA LEU A 124 -21.08 -19.66 2.11
C LEU A 124 -19.80 -20.36 2.56
N LEU A 125 -19.00 -20.83 1.59
CA LEU A 125 -17.67 -21.33 1.87
C LEU A 125 -16.74 -20.15 2.22
N THR A 126 -16.05 -20.22 3.35
CA THR A 126 -15.14 -19.17 3.81
C THR A 126 -13.69 -19.64 3.73
N LEU A 127 -12.84 -18.83 3.12
CA LEU A 127 -11.42 -19.08 2.96
C LEU A 127 -10.60 -17.92 3.53
N ILE A 128 -9.45 -18.22 4.10
CA ILE A 128 -8.42 -17.22 4.43
C ILE A 128 -7.17 -17.50 3.59
N ASP A 129 -6.74 -16.52 2.79
CA ASP A 129 -5.38 -16.48 2.23
C ASP A 129 -4.45 -15.84 3.25
N THR A 130 -3.51 -16.60 3.81
CA THR A 130 -2.73 -16.12 4.97
C THR A 130 -1.65 -15.12 4.60
N HIS A 131 -1.07 -15.24 3.40
CA HIS A 131 0.10 -14.47 2.88
C HIS A 131 1.41 -14.60 3.68
N ASP A 132 1.31 -14.53 5.00
CA ASP A 132 2.39 -14.65 5.96
C ASP A 132 1.87 -15.38 7.20
N ARG A 133 2.79 -15.95 7.98
CA ARG A 133 2.57 -16.22 9.41
C ARG A 133 2.77 -14.95 10.25
N PHE A 134 1.79 -14.62 11.08
CA PHE A 134 1.80 -13.44 11.95
C PHE A 134 2.11 -13.74 13.42
N ALA A 135 1.94 -14.98 13.88
CA ALA A 135 2.28 -15.32 15.26
C ALA A 135 3.78 -15.23 15.52
N ASP A 136 4.12 -14.56 16.60
CA ASP A 136 5.49 -14.43 17.11
C ASP A 136 6.47 -13.71 16.15
N ARG A 137 5.97 -13.01 15.13
CA ARG A 137 6.81 -12.27 14.16
C ARG A 137 7.81 -11.32 14.82
N GLN A 138 7.43 -10.70 15.94
CA GLN A 138 8.30 -9.84 16.75
C GLN A 138 9.57 -10.55 17.25
N ARG A 139 9.57 -11.88 17.38
CA ARG A 139 10.78 -12.64 17.77
C ARG A 139 11.86 -12.58 16.71
N GLN A 140 11.50 -12.51 15.42
CA GLN A 140 12.44 -12.39 14.31
C GLN A 140 13.19 -11.05 14.35
N TYR A 141 12.59 -10.01 14.93
CA TYR A 141 13.16 -8.67 15.01
C TYR A 141 14.03 -8.45 16.26
N ARG A 142 13.88 -9.30 17.31
CA ARG A 142 14.60 -9.18 18.59
C ARG A 142 16.13 -9.16 18.46
N PRO A 143 16.78 -10.04 17.67
CA PRO A 143 18.24 -10.02 17.50
C PRO A 143 18.77 -8.68 16.98
N PHE A 144 17.89 -7.87 16.37
CA PHE A 144 18.22 -6.61 15.71
C PHE A 144 17.78 -5.37 16.50
N ARG A 145 17.21 -5.54 17.71
CA ARG A 145 16.65 -4.44 18.52
C ARG A 145 15.66 -3.56 17.75
N ALA A 146 14.88 -4.18 16.87
CA ALA A 146 13.84 -3.54 16.06
C ALA A 146 12.44 -4.05 16.47
N GLU A 147 11.40 -3.29 16.10
CA GLU A 147 10.00 -3.72 16.19
C GLU A 147 9.45 -4.02 14.79
N PRO A 148 8.50 -4.96 14.65
CA PRO A 148 7.81 -5.14 13.38
C PRO A 148 7.10 -3.86 12.95
N ASN A 149 7.22 -3.53 11.67
CA ASN A 149 6.56 -2.38 11.03
C ASN A 149 5.18 -2.71 10.43
N PHE A 150 4.68 -3.92 10.67
CA PHE A 150 3.42 -4.45 10.16
C PHE A 150 2.73 -5.30 11.22
N PHE A 151 1.51 -5.80 10.95
CA PHE A 151 0.74 -6.61 11.90
C PHE A 151 1.53 -7.80 12.45
N TYR A 152 1.34 -8.10 13.73
CA TYR A 152 1.86 -9.29 14.39
C TYR A 152 1.00 -9.63 15.61
N THR A 153 0.80 -10.91 15.86
CA THR A 153 -0.01 -11.41 16.98
C THR A 153 0.70 -12.56 17.70
N ASP A 154 0.02 -13.22 18.62
CA ASP A 154 0.50 -14.44 19.26
C ASP A 154 -0.15 -15.69 18.66
N ARG A 155 0.39 -16.86 19.01
CA ARG A 155 -0.09 -18.14 18.49
C ARG A 155 -1.59 -18.40 18.77
N PRO A 156 -2.12 -18.11 19.99
CA PRO A 156 -3.56 -18.21 20.24
C PRO A 156 -4.40 -17.23 19.41
N GLY A 157 -3.95 -15.99 19.23
CA GLY A 157 -4.64 -15.00 18.41
C GLY A 157 -4.72 -15.41 16.94
N GLU A 158 -3.60 -15.88 16.37
CA GLU A 158 -3.59 -16.40 14.99
C GLU A 158 -4.47 -17.63 14.84
N ALA A 159 -4.42 -18.58 15.79
CA ALA A 159 -5.30 -19.75 15.83
C ALA A 159 -6.79 -19.36 15.82
N ALA A 160 -7.17 -18.41 16.67
CA ALA A 160 -8.55 -17.91 16.76
C ALA A 160 -9.01 -17.27 15.44
N GLY A 161 -8.14 -16.48 14.79
CA GLY A 161 -8.46 -15.90 13.49
C GLY A 161 -8.61 -16.94 12.38
N LEU A 162 -7.72 -17.94 12.33
CA LEU A 162 -7.81 -19.03 11.36
C LEU A 162 -9.04 -19.92 11.57
N ALA A 163 -9.52 -20.07 12.80
CA ALA A 163 -10.69 -20.87 13.13
C ALA A 163 -12.01 -20.32 12.58
N ARG A 164 -12.04 -19.06 12.12
CA ARG A 164 -13.20 -18.38 11.53
C ARG A 164 -13.46 -18.72 10.06
N ALA A 165 -12.57 -19.46 9.42
CA ALA A 165 -12.74 -19.92 8.04
C ALA A 165 -12.89 -21.44 7.95
N ASP A 166 -13.49 -21.91 6.87
CA ASP A 166 -13.57 -23.34 6.55
C ASP A 166 -12.23 -23.87 6.03
N ILE A 167 -11.54 -23.05 5.21
CA ILE A 167 -10.26 -23.39 4.58
C ILE A 167 -9.23 -22.30 4.84
N VAL A 168 -8.03 -22.72 5.26
CA VAL A 168 -6.85 -21.87 5.38
C VAL A 168 -5.93 -22.17 4.19
N LEU A 169 -5.67 -21.16 3.36
CA LEU A 169 -4.74 -21.26 2.23
C LEU A 169 -3.35 -20.83 2.70
N ALA A 170 -2.43 -21.79 2.72
CA ALA A 170 -1.02 -21.56 2.98
C ALA A 170 -0.25 -21.39 1.66
N ILE A 171 0.79 -20.55 1.65
CA ILE A 171 1.57 -20.29 0.43
C ILE A 171 2.70 -21.30 0.23
N GLN A 172 3.37 -21.67 1.32
CA GLN A 172 4.50 -22.62 1.31
C GLN A 172 4.29 -23.77 2.32
N SER A 173 5.03 -24.86 2.12
CA SER A 173 4.84 -26.13 2.84
C SER A 173 5.15 -26.00 4.35
N GLU A 174 6.15 -25.20 4.72
CA GLU A 174 6.52 -24.92 6.11
C GLU A 174 5.41 -24.18 6.86
N GLU A 175 4.79 -23.18 6.21
CA GLU A 175 3.63 -22.46 6.74
C GLU A 175 2.41 -23.37 6.84
N ALA A 176 2.16 -24.21 5.83
CA ALA A 176 1.09 -25.19 5.87
C ALA A 176 1.25 -26.17 7.05
N ALA A 177 2.47 -26.67 7.26
CA ALA A 177 2.79 -27.52 8.40
C ALA A 177 2.56 -26.80 9.72
N TYR A 178 3.00 -25.53 9.84
CA TYR A 178 2.76 -24.71 11.02
C TYR A 178 1.27 -24.51 11.30
N PHE A 179 0.48 -24.09 10.31
CA PHE A 179 -0.95 -23.81 10.48
C PHE A 179 -1.72 -25.04 10.95
N ARG A 180 -1.39 -26.23 10.45
CA ARG A 180 -1.96 -27.51 10.93
C ARG A 180 -1.72 -27.77 12.41
N THR A 181 -0.72 -27.14 13.02
CA THR A 181 -0.45 -27.27 14.47
C THR A 181 -1.26 -26.31 15.34
N ILE A 182 -1.95 -25.32 14.74
CA ILE A 182 -2.65 -24.26 15.47
C ILE A 182 -4.13 -24.15 15.14
N THR A 183 -4.62 -24.85 14.12
CA THR A 183 -6.03 -24.88 13.78
C THR A 183 -6.44 -26.28 13.33
N ASP A 184 -7.67 -26.67 13.68
CA ASP A 184 -8.30 -27.91 13.20
C ASP A 184 -9.00 -27.71 11.85
N ARG A 185 -8.98 -26.48 11.31
CA ARG A 185 -9.52 -26.17 9.98
C ARG A 185 -8.66 -26.75 8.88
N ARG A 186 -9.26 -26.95 7.71
CA ARG A 186 -8.56 -27.52 6.56
C ARG A 186 -7.46 -26.57 6.09
N VAL A 187 -6.20 -26.98 6.20
CA VAL A 187 -5.05 -26.23 5.65
C VAL A 187 -4.70 -26.76 4.27
N HIS A 188 -4.97 -25.96 3.24
CA HIS A 188 -4.65 -26.23 1.85
C HIS A 188 -3.37 -25.48 1.45
N LEU A 189 -2.36 -26.21 0.97
CA LEU A 189 -1.16 -25.60 0.39
C LEU A 189 -1.49 -25.17 -1.04
N LEU A 190 -1.37 -23.89 -1.32
CA LEU A 190 -1.64 -23.29 -2.63
C LEU A 190 -0.48 -22.36 -2.97
N PRO A 191 0.63 -22.80 -3.57
CA PRO A 191 1.67 -21.91 -4.05
C PRO A 191 1.23 -21.23 -5.37
N PRO A 192 1.64 -19.98 -5.65
CA PRO A 192 1.29 -19.28 -6.88
C PRO A 192 1.99 -19.90 -8.10
N ARG A 193 1.23 -20.16 -9.17
CA ARG A 193 1.78 -20.62 -10.46
C ARG A 193 2.41 -19.46 -11.24
N PHE A 194 3.55 -19.69 -11.87
CA PHE A 194 4.23 -18.70 -12.71
C PHE A 194 4.38 -19.19 -14.15
N PRO A 195 3.90 -18.43 -15.15
CA PRO A 195 4.10 -18.81 -16.55
C PRO A 195 5.58 -18.68 -16.93
N ALA A 196 6.09 -19.59 -17.75
CA ALA A 196 7.41 -19.44 -18.37
C ALA A 196 7.37 -18.25 -19.34
N ARG A 197 8.23 -17.25 -19.12
CA ARG A 197 8.34 -16.02 -19.93
C ARG A 197 9.54 -16.05 -20.89
N ARG A 198 10.58 -16.79 -20.53
CA ARG A 198 11.78 -17.01 -21.34
C ARG A 198 12.22 -18.48 -21.18
N PRO A 199 12.85 -19.06 -22.21
CA PRO A 199 13.53 -20.34 -22.05
C PRO A 199 14.72 -20.19 -21.10
N PHE A 200 15.05 -21.25 -20.38
CA PHE A 200 16.30 -21.31 -19.62
C PHE A 200 17.48 -21.36 -20.59
N ALA A 201 18.47 -20.49 -20.36
CA ALA A 201 19.72 -20.47 -21.10
C ALA A 201 20.87 -20.24 -20.13
N ALA A 202 21.86 -21.13 -20.16
CA ALA A 202 23.04 -21.01 -19.32
C ALA A 202 23.94 -19.88 -19.87
N PRO A 203 24.32 -18.89 -19.05
CA PRO A 203 25.28 -17.89 -19.49
C PRO A 203 26.67 -18.51 -19.66
N ALA A 204 27.44 -18.05 -20.65
CA ALA A 204 28.81 -18.51 -20.84
C ALA A 204 29.77 -18.00 -19.75
N ARG A 205 29.44 -16.84 -19.17
CA ARG A 205 30.12 -16.22 -18.02
C ARG A 205 29.12 -15.29 -17.31
N VAL A 206 29.41 -14.94 -16.06
CA VAL A 206 28.63 -13.95 -15.30
C VAL A 206 29.34 -12.60 -15.35
N GLU A 207 28.69 -11.60 -15.91
CA GLU A 207 29.15 -10.21 -15.87
C GLU A 207 28.27 -9.37 -14.94
N ARG A 208 26.98 -9.70 -14.86
CA ARG A 208 26.02 -8.98 -14.02
C ARG A 208 25.15 -9.95 -13.23
N ILE A 209 25.10 -9.73 -11.92
CA ILE A 209 24.14 -10.39 -11.04
C ILE A 209 23.00 -9.45 -10.67
N GLY A 210 21.78 -9.99 -10.60
CA GLY A 210 20.58 -9.22 -10.30
C GLY A 210 20.03 -9.46 -8.91
N PHE A 211 19.54 -8.39 -8.28
CA PHE A 211 18.59 -8.46 -7.17
C PHE A 211 17.42 -7.50 -7.41
N LEU A 212 16.19 -8.03 -7.38
CA LEU A 212 14.95 -7.26 -7.46
C LEU A 212 14.23 -7.26 -6.11
N GLY A 213 13.77 -6.10 -5.63
CA GLY A 213 13.02 -6.05 -4.38
C GLY A 213 12.31 -4.74 -4.08
N HIS A 214 11.26 -4.86 -3.26
CA HIS A 214 10.57 -3.75 -2.60
C HIS A 214 11.21 -3.46 -1.22
N GLY A 215 11.12 -2.22 -0.76
CA GLY A 215 11.83 -1.66 0.42
C GLY A 215 11.33 -2.10 1.80
N ASN A 216 10.83 -3.33 1.96
CA ASN A 216 10.43 -3.83 3.29
C ASN A 216 11.64 -4.27 4.14
N ASP A 217 11.47 -4.35 5.47
CA ASP A 217 12.58 -4.59 6.41
C ASP A 217 13.39 -5.87 6.10
N PRO A 218 12.77 -7.04 5.82
CA PRO A 218 13.53 -8.25 5.56
C PRO A 218 14.37 -8.19 4.27
N ASN A 219 13.81 -7.59 3.21
CA ASN A 219 14.56 -7.39 1.97
C ASN A 219 15.72 -6.41 2.19
N LEU A 220 15.43 -5.26 2.83
CA LEU A 220 16.42 -4.20 3.06
C LEU A 220 17.58 -4.70 3.92
N PHE A 221 17.28 -5.46 4.96
CA PHE A 221 18.30 -6.09 5.81
C PHE A 221 19.21 -7.02 4.99
N SER A 222 18.60 -7.92 4.23
CA SER A 222 19.29 -8.95 3.44
C SER A 222 20.18 -8.33 2.35
N ILE A 223 19.63 -7.40 1.56
CA ILE A 223 20.40 -6.77 0.47
C ILE A 223 21.47 -5.82 1.01
N ARG A 224 21.25 -5.14 2.15
CA ARG A 224 22.26 -4.26 2.76
C ARG A 224 23.51 -5.06 3.16
N ARG A 225 23.30 -6.22 3.77
CA ARG A 225 24.38 -7.16 4.14
C ARG A 225 25.11 -7.67 2.91
N PHE A 226 24.37 -8.16 1.91
CA PHE A 226 24.96 -8.70 0.69
C PHE A 226 25.70 -7.64 -0.12
N ALA A 227 25.14 -6.45 -0.31
CA ALA A 227 25.79 -5.36 -1.04
C ALA A 227 27.08 -4.91 -0.33
N ALA A 228 27.09 -4.87 1.01
CA ALA A 228 28.31 -4.58 1.76
C ALA A 228 29.38 -5.66 1.53
N ALA A 229 29.03 -6.95 1.67
CA ALA A 229 29.93 -8.07 1.43
C ALA A 229 30.42 -8.10 -0.03
N TRP A 230 29.56 -7.82 -1.00
CA TRP A 230 29.88 -7.78 -2.43
C TRP A 230 30.91 -6.71 -2.76
N SER A 231 30.70 -5.49 -2.23
CA SER A 231 31.62 -4.37 -2.42
C SER A 231 32.97 -4.56 -1.74
N THR A 232 33.05 -5.40 -0.70
CA THR A 232 34.33 -5.74 -0.07
C THR A 232 35.25 -6.44 -1.10
N ASP A 233 36.40 -5.83 -1.38
CA ASP A 233 37.42 -6.29 -2.32
C ASP A 233 36.95 -6.41 -3.78
N TRP A 234 35.92 -5.67 -4.19
CA TRP A 234 35.46 -5.68 -5.58
C TRP A 234 36.52 -5.08 -6.52
N THR A 235 36.66 -5.68 -7.71
CA THR A 235 37.53 -5.18 -8.79
C THR A 235 36.76 -5.18 -10.13
N PRO A 236 37.15 -4.37 -11.13
CA PRO A 236 36.48 -4.33 -12.44
C PRO A 236 36.49 -5.66 -13.22
N ALA A 237 37.29 -6.65 -12.81
CA ALA A 237 37.29 -7.99 -13.38
C ALA A 237 36.20 -8.90 -12.79
N ARG A 238 35.51 -8.47 -11.73
CA ARG A 238 34.41 -9.21 -11.08
C ARG A 238 33.05 -8.72 -11.58
N PRO A 239 32.00 -9.55 -11.48
CA PRO A 239 30.67 -9.15 -11.91
C PRO A 239 30.15 -7.89 -11.16
N GLU A 240 29.24 -7.16 -11.78
CA GLU A 240 28.50 -6.05 -11.16
C GLU A 240 27.21 -6.57 -10.51
N LEU A 241 26.88 -6.09 -9.31
CA LEU A 241 25.59 -6.33 -8.66
C LEU A 241 24.61 -5.22 -9.05
N VAL A 242 23.57 -5.58 -9.79
CA VAL A 242 22.48 -4.69 -10.19
C VAL A 242 21.31 -4.85 -9.22
N ILE A 243 20.97 -3.78 -8.51
CA ILE A 243 19.84 -3.72 -7.57
C ILE A 243 18.73 -2.88 -8.20
N ALA A 244 17.56 -3.49 -8.41
CA ALA A 244 16.38 -2.86 -8.98
C ALA A 244 15.20 -2.81 -7.99
N GLY A 245 14.33 -1.83 -8.19
CA GLY A 245 13.17 -1.52 -7.36
C GLY A 245 13.43 -0.41 -6.34
N GLU A 246 12.35 0.03 -5.67
CA GLU A 246 12.35 1.10 -4.63
C GLU A 246 13.32 0.82 -3.46
N ILE A 247 13.78 -0.44 -3.33
CA ILE A 247 14.77 -0.81 -2.32
C ILE A 247 16.11 -0.08 -2.49
N GLY A 248 16.46 0.34 -3.72
CA GLY A 248 17.67 1.11 -3.99
C GLY A 248 17.70 2.43 -3.20
N ASP A 249 16.57 3.14 -3.17
CA ASP A 249 16.43 4.43 -2.48
C ASP A 249 16.64 4.28 -0.96
N SER A 250 16.25 3.13 -0.40
CA SER A 250 16.34 2.81 1.03
C SER A 250 17.77 2.46 1.50
N LEU A 251 18.69 2.17 0.58
CA LEU A 251 20.08 1.84 0.90
C LEU A 251 20.97 3.08 1.08
N GLY A 252 20.49 4.26 0.67
CA GLY A 252 21.18 5.54 0.80
C GLY A 252 22.29 5.75 -0.25
N PRO A 253 22.76 7.00 -0.42
CA PRO A 253 23.56 7.45 -1.57
C PRO A 253 25.04 7.02 -1.52
N ALA A 254 25.46 6.28 -0.49
CA ALA A 254 26.85 5.87 -0.35
C ALA A 254 27.30 5.03 -1.56
N ALA A 255 28.35 5.48 -2.22
CA ALA A 255 28.96 4.74 -3.32
C ALA A 255 29.47 3.39 -2.82
N ARG A 256 29.17 2.35 -3.59
CA ARG A 256 29.50 0.95 -3.29
C ARG A 256 30.17 0.35 -4.52
N PRO A 257 31.49 0.08 -4.48
CA PRO A 257 32.18 -0.54 -5.61
C PRO A 257 31.47 -1.82 -6.06
N GLY A 258 31.29 -1.98 -7.38
CA GLY A 258 30.62 -3.13 -7.97
C GLY A 258 29.12 -3.23 -7.73
N VAL A 259 28.46 -2.17 -7.25
CA VAL A 259 27.01 -2.14 -7.03
C VAL A 259 26.39 -1.01 -7.84
N LYS A 260 25.41 -1.36 -8.68
CA LYS A 260 24.62 -0.43 -9.49
C LYS A 260 23.18 -0.42 -9.02
N PHE A 261 22.68 0.77 -8.72
CA PHE A 261 21.26 0.99 -8.43
C PHE A 261 20.53 1.34 -9.73
N ALA A 262 19.65 0.46 -10.18
CA ALA A 262 18.84 0.66 -11.38
C ALA A 262 17.57 1.49 -11.12
N GLY A 263 17.19 1.68 -9.84
CA GLY A 263 15.95 2.34 -9.46
C GLY A 263 14.71 1.51 -9.82
N TYR A 264 13.55 2.16 -9.91
CA TYR A 264 12.32 1.53 -10.38
C TYR A 264 12.44 1.18 -11.88
N VAL A 265 12.11 -0.06 -12.24
CA VAL A 265 12.17 -0.53 -13.63
C VAL A 265 10.74 -0.66 -14.17
N PRO A 266 10.39 -0.02 -15.31
CA PRO A 266 9.03 -0.05 -15.85
C PRO A 266 8.56 -1.43 -16.30
N ALA A 267 9.46 -2.26 -16.84
CA ALA A 267 9.19 -3.63 -17.27
C ALA A 267 10.18 -4.60 -16.62
N LEU A 268 9.70 -5.77 -16.18
CA LEU A 268 10.55 -6.79 -15.57
C LEU A 268 11.56 -7.36 -16.56
N GLU A 269 11.16 -7.42 -17.84
CA GLU A 269 11.97 -7.83 -18.98
C GLU A 269 13.27 -7.03 -19.04
N ASP A 270 13.22 -5.70 -18.90
CA ASP A 270 14.40 -4.82 -18.96
C ASP A 270 15.44 -5.18 -17.89
N PHE A 271 14.97 -5.60 -16.71
CA PHE A 271 15.85 -6.01 -15.62
C PHE A 271 16.40 -7.41 -15.84
N TYR A 272 15.53 -8.40 -16.07
CA TYR A 272 15.96 -9.79 -16.18
C TYR A 272 16.79 -10.02 -17.44
N ASP A 273 16.42 -9.45 -18.59
CA ASP A 273 17.22 -9.58 -19.83
C ASP A 273 18.60 -8.90 -19.69
N GLY A 274 18.77 -7.97 -18.74
CA GLY A 274 20.02 -7.27 -18.45
C GLY A 274 20.98 -7.94 -17.47
N VAL A 275 20.61 -9.08 -16.85
CA VAL A 275 21.44 -9.81 -15.87
C VAL A 275 21.63 -11.28 -16.28
N ASP A 276 22.77 -11.86 -15.90
CA ASP A 276 23.14 -13.24 -16.25
C ASP A 276 22.67 -14.24 -15.20
N LEU A 277 22.65 -13.81 -13.93
CA LEU A 277 22.35 -14.64 -12.77
C LEU A 277 21.62 -13.82 -11.72
N VAL A 278 20.67 -14.41 -11.00
CA VAL A 278 19.93 -13.73 -9.93
C VAL A 278 20.35 -14.27 -8.56
N VAL A 279 20.49 -13.37 -7.58
CA VAL A 279 20.82 -13.75 -6.20
C VAL A 279 19.63 -13.55 -5.26
N ALA A 280 19.42 -14.51 -4.36
CA ALA A 280 18.45 -14.48 -3.28
C ALA A 280 19.14 -14.61 -1.90
N PRO A 281 19.94 -13.63 -1.46
CA PRO A 281 20.72 -13.68 -0.22
C PRO A 281 19.85 -13.34 1.00
N ILE A 282 18.71 -14.03 1.16
CA ILE A 282 17.70 -13.70 2.17
C ILE A 282 18.13 -14.21 3.55
N LEU A 283 18.15 -13.33 4.55
CA LEU A 283 18.62 -13.65 5.91
C LEU A 283 17.53 -13.55 6.98
N MET A 284 16.36 -13.04 6.60
CA MET A 284 15.23 -12.79 7.49
C MET A 284 13.93 -12.77 6.70
N GLY A 285 12.82 -13.06 7.38
CA GLY A 285 11.45 -12.89 6.88
C GLY A 285 10.75 -14.22 6.59
N SER A 286 9.42 -14.20 6.61
CA SER A 286 8.52 -15.30 6.27
C SER A 286 8.04 -15.22 4.82
N GLY A 287 7.20 -16.18 4.43
CA GLY A 287 6.51 -16.22 3.14
C GLY A 287 7.39 -16.62 1.95
N LEU A 288 6.74 -16.92 0.84
CA LEU A 288 7.42 -17.32 -0.39
C LEU A 288 8.16 -16.14 -1.04
N LYS A 289 9.42 -16.36 -1.42
CA LYS A 289 10.23 -15.32 -2.06
C LYS A 289 9.92 -15.23 -3.54
N MET A 290 8.85 -14.49 -3.87
CA MET A 290 8.35 -14.32 -5.25
C MET A 290 9.45 -13.97 -6.28
N LYS A 291 10.49 -13.22 -5.87
CA LYS A 291 11.64 -12.88 -6.73
C LYS A 291 12.41 -14.08 -7.28
N VAL A 292 12.42 -15.21 -6.56
CA VAL A 292 13.02 -16.47 -7.01
C VAL A 292 12.16 -17.07 -8.11
N ALA A 293 10.85 -17.22 -7.87
CA ALA A 293 9.92 -17.70 -8.89
C ALA A 293 9.89 -16.81 -10.14
N GLU A 294 9.93 -15.49 -9.96
CA GLU A 294 9.99 -14.53 -11.06
C GLU A 294 11.29 -14.71 -11.86
N ALA A 295 12.46 -14.80 -11.21
CA ALA A 295 13.73 -15.06 -11.91
C ALA A 295 13.73 -16.38 -12.69
N LEU A 296 13.22 -17.45 -12.08
CA LEU A 296 13.04 -18.75 -12.74
C LEU A 296 12.09 -18.65 -13.93
N SER A 297 11.01 -17.88 -13.83
CA SER A 297 10.08 -17.67 -14.95
C SER A 297 10.72 -16.96 -16.15
N PHE A 298 11.77 -16.17 -15.91
CA PHE A 298 12.61 -15.54 -16.92
C PHE A 298 13.83 -16.39 -17.34
N GLY A 299 13.84 -17.68 -16.98
CA GLY A 299 14.89 -18.61 -17.39
C GLY A 299 16.26 -18.31 -16.77
N LYS A 300 16.31 -17.53 -15.68
CA LYS A 300 17.58 -17.12 -15.05
C LYS A 300 18.06 -18.15 -14.03
N PRO A 301 19.35 -18.50 -14.02
CA PRO A 301 19.93 -19.26 -12.91
C PRO A 301 19.85 -18.42 -11.63
N VAL A 302 19.53 -19.08 -10.51
CA VAL A 302 19.33 -18.43 -9.21
C VAL A 302 20.23 -19.08 -8.15
N ILE A 303 20.94 -18.26 -7.39
CA ILE A 303 21.74 -18.69 -6.23
C ILE A 303 21.22 -17.99 -4.98
N GLY A 304 21.17 -18.67 -3.85
CA GLY A 304 20.65 -18.04 -2.65
C GLY A 304 20.82 -18.86 -1.39
N THR A 305 20.35 -18.26 -0.30
CA THR A 305 20.36 -18.90 1.00
C THR A 305 19.21 -19.90 1.13
N ALA A 306 19.28 -20.79 2.13
CA ALA A 306 18.16 -21.70 2.43
C ALA A 306 16.83 -20.94 2.67
N LEU A 307 16.87 -19.78 3.35
CA LEU A 307 15.70 -18.91 3.52
C LEU A 307 15.23 -18.23 2.22
N GLY A 308 16.12 -18.09 1.24
CA GLY A 308 15.76 -17.57 -0.08
C GLY A 308 14.90 -18.55 -0.89
N PHE A 309 15.11 -19.85 -0.69
CA PHE A 309 14.43 -20.94 -1.40
C PHE A 309 13.37 -21.68 -0.57
N GLU A 310 13.03 -21.19 0.62
CA GLU A 310 11.90 -21.70 1.40
C GLU A 310 10.64 -21.74 0.51
N GLY A 311 9.93 -22.88 0.52
CA GLY A 311 8.76 -23.12 -0.34
C GLY A 311 9.01 -23.58 -1.78
N PHE A 312 10.26 -23.75 -2.23
CA PHE A 312 10.58 -24.18 -3.62
C PHE A 312 11.05 -25.63 -3.76
N ASP A 313 11.31 -26.36 -2.66
CA ASP A 313 11.94 -27.69 -2.63
C ASP A 313 13.33 -27.71 -3.32
N PRO A 314 14.36 -27.12 -2.69
CA PRO A 314 15.71 -27.00 -3.24
C PRO A 314 16.29 -28.31 -3.80
N VAL A 315 16.74 -28.28 -5.06
CA VAL A 315 17.30 -29.46 -5.76
C VAL A 315 18.83 -29.50 -5.86
N CYS A 316 19.54 -28.46 -5.42
CA CYS A 316 21.00 -28.43 -5.43
C CYS A 316 21.58 -27.57 -4.27
N PRO A 317 22.89 -27.70 -3.95
CA PRO A 317 23.52 -26.94 -2.86
C PRO A 317 23.49 -25.42 -3.03
N ASP A 318 23.43 -24.93 -4.28
CA ASP A 318 23.45 -23.50 -4.61
C ASP A 318 22.15 -22.78 -4.20
N HIS A 319 21.11 -23.56 -3.88
CA HIS A 319 19.83 -23.09 -3.36
C HIS A 319 19.78 -23.04 -1.82
N CYS A 320 20.83 -23.53 -1.13
CA CYS A 320 20.83 -23.75 0.32
C CYS A 320 22.05 -23.14 1.02
N LEU A 321 22.56 -22.00 0.52
CA LEU A 321 23.75 -21.37 1.10
C LEU A 321 23.45 -20.78 2.49
N ARG A 322 24.49 -20.70 3.32
CA ARG A 322 24.33 -20.40 4.75
C ARG A 322 24.14 -18.92 5.05
N ASP A 323 24.82 -18.04 4.30
CA ASP A 323 24.84 -16.59 4.52
C ASP A 323 25.20 -15.82 3.24
N ALA A 324 25.30 -14.49 3.35
CA ALA A 324 25.53 -13.59 2.22
C ALA A 324 26.93 -13.77 1.63
N GLU A 325 27.91 -14.08 2.48
CA GLU A 325 29.29 -14.37 2.14
C GLU A 325 29.39 -15.66 1.31
N ALA A 326 28.71 -16.74 1.74
CA ALA A 326 28.65 -17.98 0.97
C ALA A 326 28.00 -17.77 -0.41
N VAL A 327 26.97 -16.92 -0.52
CA VAL A 327 26.37 -16.55 -1.82
C VAL A 327 27.39 -15.82 -2.70
N LYS A 328 28.14 -14.85 -2.15
CA LYS A 328 29.20 -14.13 -2.88
C LYS A 328 30.27 -15.11 -3.39
N ASP A 329 30.81 -15.94 -2.51
CA ASP A 329 31.88 -16.88 -2.84
C ASP A 329 31.44 -17.85 -3.95
N ARG A 330 30.21 -18.34 -3.88
CA ARG A 330 29.67 -19.24 -4.90
C ARG A 330 29.48 -18.56 -6.24
N VAL A 331 28.97 -17.33 -6.27
CA VAL A 331 28.86 -16.54 -7.52
C VAL A 331 30.25 -16.33 -8.14
N LEU A 332 31.24 -15.94 -7.33
CA LEU A 332 32.59 -15.70 -7.84
C LEU A 332 33.25 -16.98 -8.36
N ALA A 333 33.01 -18.13 -7.72
CA ALA A 333 33.49 -19.42 -8.19
C ALA A 333 32.88 -19.83 -9.54
N LEU A 334 31.61 -19.47 -9.79
CA LEU A 334 30.90 -19.81 -11.02
C LEU A 334 31.09 -18.78 -12.15
N ALA A 335 31.59 -17.57 -11.86
CA ALA A 335 31.55 -16.46 -12.79
C ALA A 335 32.24 -16.73 -14.15
N ALA A 336 33.23 -17.62 -14.17
CA ALA A 336 33.94 -18.05 -15.38
C ALA A 336 33.95 -19.59 -15.55
N ASP A 337 32.98 -20.30 -14.96
CA ASP A 337 32.81 -21.75 -15.06
C ASP A 337 31.55 -22.11 -15.89
N PRO A 338 31.67 -22.27 -17.23
CA PRO A 338 30.52 -22.57 -18.08
C PRO A 338 29.81 -23.87 -17.71
N ALA A 339 30.56 -24.90 -17.27
CA ALA A 339 29.98 -26.19 -16.92
C ALA A 339 29.18 -26.11 -15.61
N GLY A 340 29.70 -25.38 -14.63
CA GLY A 340 28.99 -25.08 -13.39
C GLY A 340 27.73 -24.23 -13.61
N LEU A 341 27.80 -23.23 -14.50
CA LEU A 341 26.64 -22.41 -14.88
C LEU A 341 25.57 -23.25 -15.60
N GLU A 342 25.98 -24.16 -16.49
CA GLU A 342 25.05 -25.07 -17.15
C GLU A 342 24.37 -26.03 -16.16
N ALA A 343 25.11 -26.57 -15.20
CA ALA A 343 24.56 -27.41 -14.15
C ALA A 343 23.57 -26.65 -13.26
N LEU A 344 23.89 -25.41 -12.87
CA LEU A 344 22.98 -24.55 -12.11
C LEU A 344 21.72 -24.22 -12.89
N THR A 345 21.84 -23.87 -14.18
CA THR A 345 20.68 -23.58 -15.03
C THR A 345 19.77 -24.80 -15.19
N ARG A 346 20.31 -26.02 -15.34
CA ARG A 346 19.51 -27.25 -15.34
C ARG A 346 18.79 -27.45 -14.01
N ALA A 347 19.50 -27.31 -12.89
CA ALA A 347 18.89 -27.41 -11.57
C ALA A 347 17.74 -26.40 -11.36
N CYS A 348 17.91 -25.16 -11.83
CA CYS A 348 16.85 -24.15 -11.82
C CYS A 348 15.67 -24.50 -12.74
N THR A 349 15.93 -25.12 -13.88
CA THR A 349 14.89 -25.60 -14.81
C THR A 349 14.03 -26.68 -14.14
N ASP A 350 14.66 -27.68 -13.52
CA ASP A 350 13.98 -28.78 -12.82
C ASP A 350 13.19 -28.27 -11.61
N LEU A 351 13.79 -27.36 -10.84
CA LEU A 351 13.14 -26.70 -9.71
C LEU A 351 11.85 -25.98 -10.14
N PHE A 352 11.93 -25.19 -11.22
CA PHE A 352 10.80 -24.41 -11.72
C PHE A 352 9.68 -25.31 -12.26
N ALA A 353 10.02 -26.34 -13.01
CA ALA A 353 9.07 -27.31 -13.54
C ALA A 353 8.32 -28.02 -12.40
N GLY A 354 9.06 -28.59 -11.44
CA GLY A 354 8.47 -29.29 -10.29
C GLY A 354 7.63 -28.36 -9.41
N TYR A 355 8.09 -27.13 -9.17
CA TYR A 355 7.31 -26.13 -8.42
C TYR A 355 5.98 -25.83 -9.10
N ASN A 356 5.98 -25.59 -10.42
CA ASN A 356 4.76 -25.28 -11.16
C ASN A 356 3.80 -26.46 -11.26
N GLU A 357 4.30 -27.69 -11.39
CA GLU A 357 3.48 -28.90 -11.35
C GLU A 357 2.76 -29.03 -10.00
N ARG A 358 3.47 -28.81 -8.88
CA ARG A 358 2.86 -28.80 -7.54
C ARG A 358 1.83 -27.69 -7.38
N ALA A 359 2.11 -26.49 -7.90
CA ALA A 359 1.18 -25.37 -7.89
C ALA A 359 -0.10 -25.67 -8.69
N GLU A 360 0.02 -26.31 -9.85
CA GLU A 360 -1.11 -26.69 -10.70
C GLU A 360 -1.98 -27.79 -10.06
N CYS A 361 -1.34 -28.80 -9.45
CA CYS A 361 -2.05 -29.80 -8.64
C CYS A 361 -2.80 -29.17 -7.46
N ALA A 362 -2.17 -28.22 -6.76
CA ALA A 362 -2.78 -27.50 -5.66
C ALA A 362 -3.94 -26.62 -6.10
N GLU A 363 -3.83 -25.94 -7.24
CA GLU A 363 -4.90 -25.17 -7.86
C GLU A 363 -6.09 -26.05 -8.22
N THR A 364 -5.84 -27.17 -8.89
CA THR A 364 -6.88 -28.15 -9.25
C THR A 364 -7.61 -28.67 -8.01
N ALA A 365 -6.85 -29.00 -6.96
CA ALA A 365 -7.41 -29.45 -5.70
C ALA A 365 -8.24 -28.36 -5.00
N LEU A 366 -7.85 -27.08 -5.07
CA LEU A 366 -8.64 -25.97 -4.55
C LEU A 366 -9.98 -25.87 -5.29
N LEU A 367 -9.95 -25.86 -6.62
CA LEU A 367 -11.16 -25.73 -7.44
C LEU A 367 -12.15 -26.85 -7.15
N ALA A 368 -11.67 -28.09 -6.95
CA ALA A 368 -12.51 -29.22 -6.55
C ALA A 368 -13.13 -29.11 -5.14
N MET A 369 -12.66 -28.17 -4.30
CA MET A 369 -13.27 -27.89 -2.98
C MET A 369 -14.34 -26.80 -3.06
N LEU A 370 -14.35 -26.01 -4.14
CA LEU A 370 -15.30 -24.92 -4.28
C LEU A 370 -16.66 -25.49 -4.72
N PRO A 371 -17.79 -24.88 -4.29
CA PRO A 371 -19.11 -25.30 -4.76
C PRO A 371 -19.21 -25.18 -6.27
N GLU A 372 -19.74 -26.20 -6.94
CA GLU A 372 -19.91 -26.22 -8.40
C GLU A 372 -20.63 -24.95 -8.90
N PRO A 373 -20.23 -24.42 -10.06
CA PRO A 373 -20.99 -23.37 -10.73
C PRO A 373 -22.44 -23.86 -10.92
N GLY A 374 -23.43 -23.11 -10.42
CA GLY A 374 -24.82 -23.45 -10.69
C GLY A 374 -25.09 -23.37 -12.18
N THR A 375 -25.91 -24.28 -12.72
CA THR A 375 -26.40 -24.23 -14.11
C THR A 375 -27.48 -23.17 -14.34
N ASP A 376 -27.75 -22.33 -13.34
CA ASP A 376 -28.68 -21.21 -13.51
C ASP A 376 -28.17 -20.31 -14.63
N PRO A 377 -29.05 -19.87 -15.55
CA PRO A 377 -28.66 -19.02 -16.65
C PRO A 377 -27.88 -17.82 -16.12
N SER A 378 -26.84 -17.43 -16.87
CA SER A 378 -26.00 -16.24 -16.70
C SER A 378 -26.80 -15.13 -16.01
N PRO A 379 -26.26 -14.49 -14.95
CA PRO A 379 -27.02 -13.54 -14.16
C PRO A 379 -27.70 -12.57 -15.11
N ALA A 380 -29.02 -12.48 -15.01
CA ALA A 380 -29.74 -11.34 -15.53
C ALA A 380 -28.97 -10.10 -15.06
N GLU A 381 -28.76 -9.14 -15.96
CA GLU A 381 -28.28 -7.80 -15.62
C GLU A 381 -29.18 -7.22 -14.52
N ASN A 382 -28.83 -7.46 -13.26
CA ASN A 382 -29.35 -6.77 -12.10
C ASN A 382 -28.53 -7.16 -10.86
N PRO A 383 -27.44 -6.43 -10.57
CA PRO A 383 -27.33 -5.96 -9.19
C PRO A 383 -28.58 -5.11 -8.92
N LEU A 384 -29.06 -4.99 -7.67
CA LEU A 384 -30.04 -3.96 -7.26
C LEU A 384 -29.98 -2.77 -8.21
N PRO A 385 -31.08 -2.38 -8.93
CA PRO A 385 -30.99 -1.49 -10.06
C PRO A 385 -30.11 -0.33 -9.64
N ALA A 386 -28.97 -0.15 -10.32
CA ALA A 386 -28.03 0.89 -9.97
C ALA A 386 -28.84 2.18 -10.08
N SER A 387 -29.33 2.66 -8.94
CA SER A 387 -30.12 3.89 -8.89
C SER A 387 -29.26 4.91 -9.59
N GLU A 388 -29.80 5.59 -10.60
CA GLU A 388 -29.02 6.54 -11.37
C GLU A 388 -28.21 7.41 -10.42
N PRO A 389 -26.91 7.61 -10.69
CA PRO A 389 -26.04 8.33 -9.78
C PRO A 389 -26.64 9.70 -9.50
N ILE A 390 -26.94 9.98 -8.24
CA ILE A 390 -27.51 11.26 -7.85
C ILE A 390 -26.38 12.28 -7.89
N ARG A 391 -26.50 13.27 -8.77
CA ARG A 391 -25.48 14.30 -9.01
C ARG A 391 -25.98 15.67 -8.59
N VAL A 392 -25.14 16.37 -7.85
CA VAL A 392 -25.36 17.77 -7.45
C VAL A 392 -24.17 18.58 -7.93
N ARG A 393 -24.40 19.55 -8.80
CA ARG A 393 -23.37 20.47 -9.30
C ARG A 393 -23.41 21.78 -8.52
N THR A 394 -22.23 22.27 -8.16
CA THR A 394 -22.02 23.54 -7.47
C THR A 394 -21.06 24.39 -8.30
N PRO A 395 -21.51 25.55 -8.82
CA PRO A 395 -20.63 26.43 -9.58
C PRO A 395 -19.52 27.03 -8.72
N LEU A 396 -18.35 27.18 -9.31
CA LEU A 396 -17.17 27.88 -8.79
C LEU A 396 -16.79 29.00 -9.77
N ALA A 397 -15.99 29.96 -9.33
CA ALA A 397 -15.57 31.05 -10.20
C ALA A 397 -14.71 30.55 -11.38
N SER A 398 -13.92 29.50 -11.15
CA SER A 398 -12.97 28.92 -12.11
C SER A 398 -13.36 27.49 -12.56
N GLY A 399 -14.62 27.10 -12.40
CA GLY A 399 -15.08 25.76 -12.77
C GLY A 399 -16.36 25.31 -12.07
N CYS A 400 -16.45 24.02 -11.81
CA CYS A 400 -17.54 23.43 -11.04
C CYS A 400 -17.05 22.32 -10.11
N LEU A 401 -17.78 22.12 -9.02
CA LEU A 401 -17.65 21.00 -8.11
C LEU A 401 -18.91 20.13 -8.22
N THR A 402 -18.75 18.86 -8.56
CA THR A 402 -19.87 17.92 -8.69
C THR A 402 -19.79 16.86 -7.60
N CYS A 403 -20.82 16.75 -6.77
CA CYS A 403 -21.01 15.66 -5.83
C CYS A 403 -21.81 14.54 -6.52
N GLU A 404 -21.23 13.35 -6.66
CA GLU A 404 -21.90 12.14 -7.10
C GLU A 404 -22.15 11.22 -5.89
N THR A 405 -23.40 10.79 -5.70
CA THR A 405 -23.78 9.75 -4.73
C THR A 405 -24.06 8.46 -5.47
N SER A 406 -23.15 7.49 -5.38
CA SER A 406 -23.24 6.25 -6.14
C SER A 406 -22.43 5.10 -5.53
N LEU A 407 -22.61 3.90 -6.10
CA LEU A 407 -21.75 2.74 -5.84
C LEU A 407 -20.41 2.80 -6.61
N ARG A 408 -20.23 3.72 -7.58
CA ARG A 408 -19.02 3.79 -8.42
C ARG A 408 -17.82 4.21 -7.57
N SER A 409 -16.92 3.28 -7.26
CA SER A 409 -15.72 3.58 -6.44
C SER A 409 -14.40 3.69 -7.21
N ASN A 410 -14.38 3.40 -8.51
CA ASN A 410 -13.15 3.25 -9.31
C ASN A 410 -12.73 4.49 -10.11
N LEU A 411 -13.34 5.66 -9.86
CA LEU A 411 -13.13 6.86 -10.68
C LEU A 411 -12.13 7.82 -10.04
N ARG A 412 -10.96 7.97 -10.68
CA ARG A 412 -10.01 9.07 -10.38
C ARG A 412 -10.27 10.32 -11.21
N ALA A 413 -10.85 10.13 -12.39
CA ALA A 413 -11.26 11.18 -13.30
C ALA A 413 -12.44 10.66 -14.12
N ASP A 414 -13.27 11.59 -14.60
CA ASP A 414 -14.41 11.31 -15.47
C ASP A 414 -14.54 12.50 -16.44
N ASP A 415 -14.78 12.23 -17.72
CA ASP A 415 -14.81 13.27 -18.75
C ASP A 415 -15.91 14.31 -18.50
N ASP A 416 -17.03 13.91 -17.89
CA ASP A 416 -18.13 14.79 -17.52
C ASP A 416 -17.88 15.48 -16.17
N LEU A 417 -17.47 14.72 -15.15
CA LEU A 417 -17.38 15.21 -13.77
C LEU A 417 -16.06 15.94 -13.46
N GLY A 418 -14.99 15.65 -14.19
CA GLY A 418 -13.63 16.15 -13.93
C GLY A 418 -12.80 15.23 -13.05
N LEU A 419 -11.85 15.79 -12.30
CA LEU A 419 -10.94 15.04 -11.43
C LEU A 419 -11.57 14.78 -10.07
N LEU A 420 -11.44 13.55 -9.54
CA LEU A 420 -11.83 13.25 -8.17
C LEU A 420 -10.99 14.11 -7.22
N VAL A 421 -11.64 14.75 -6.25
CA VAL A 421 -10.98 15.56 -5.22
C VAL A 421 -11.17 14.96 -3.82
N ALA A 422 -12.32 14.36 -3.52
CA ALA A 422 -12.55 13.75 -2.22
C ALA A 422 -13.65 12.68 -2.24
N THR A 423 -13.58 11.74 -1.29
CA THR A 423 -14.62 10.74 -1.01
C THR A 423 -15.03 10.83 0.46
N GLU A 424 -16.32 10.71 0.76
CA GLU A 424 -16.80 10.67 2.14
C GLU A 424 -16.38 9.36 2.83
N ARG A 425 -15.84 9.44 4.06
CA ARG A 425 -15.41 8.24 4.80
C ARG A 425 -16.59 7.41 5.32
N VAL A 426 -17.69 8.08 5.62
CA VAL A 426 -18.91 7.46 6.16
C VAL A 426 -20.00 7.48 5.10
N ALA A 427 -20.86 6.47 5.08
CA ALA A 427 -22.03 6.47 4.20
C ALA A 427 -22.96 7.64 4.56
N PRO A 428 -23.70 8.20 3.59
CA PRO A 428 -24.67 9.26 3.87
C PRO A 428 -25.71 8.84 4.93
N PRO A 429 -26.19 9.76 5.78
CA PRO A 429 -27.27 9.48 6.73
C PRO A 429 -28.50 8.88 6.07
N GLY A 430 -29.20 7.98 6.78
CA GLY A 430 -30.39 7.29 6.27
C GLY A 430 -30.11 5.97 5.56
N ASN A 431 -28.85 5.65 5.28
CA ASN A 431 -28.45 4.37 4.68
C ASN A 431 -28.21 3.28 5.73
N ALA A 432 -29.23 2.95 6.52
CA ALA A 432 -29.20 1.83 7.46
C ALA A 432 -30.09 0.68 6.94
N PRO A 433 -29.62 -0.59 6.92
CA PRO A 433 -28.28 -1.08 7.31
C PRO A 433 -27.16 -0.61 6.36
N TYR A 434 -25.89 -0.89 6.70
CA TYR A 434 -24.69 -0.46 5.95
C TYR A 434 -24.86 -0.53 4.43
N THR A 435 -24.36 0.51 3.73
CA THR A 435 -24.22 0.53 2.27
C THR A 435 -22.81 0.94 1.87
N PRO A 436 -22.26 0.44 0.75
CA PRO A 436 -21.03 0.96 0.14
C PRO A 436 -21.26 2.21 -0.72
N VAL A 437 -22.50 2.69 -0.87
CA VAL A 437 -22.77 4.00 -1.50
C VAL A 437 -22.02 5.10 -0.76
N ARG A 438 -21.33 5.96 -1.51
CA ARG A 438 -20.59 7.13 -0.98
C ARG A 438 -20.89 8.37 -1.79
N ARG A 439 -20.76 9.53 -1.13
CA ARG A 439 -20.60 10.82 -1.81
C ARG A 439 -19.15 11.01 -2.22
N ARG A 440 -18.96 11.44 -3.47
CA ARG A 440 -17.66 11.72 -4.08
C ARG A 440 -17.73 13.06 -4.77
N TRP A 441 -16.70 13.88 -4.58
CA TRP A 441 -16.62 15.21 -5.15
C TRP A 441 -15.60 15.21 -6.29
N PHE A 442 -16.01 15.74 -7.44
CA PHE A 442 -15.20 15.90 -8.64
C PHE A 442 -15.11 17.37 -9.01
N ALA A 443 -13.95 17.82 -9.47
CA ALA A 443 -13.73 19.19 -9.89
C ALA A 443 -13.32 19.27 -11.36
N LYS A 444 -13.98 20.16 -12.11
CA LYS A 444 -13.70 20.40 -13.52
C LYS A 444 -13.52 21.90 -13.76
N ALA A 445 -12.44 22.26 -14.45
CA ALA A 445 -12.19 23.63 -14.88
C ALA A 445 -13.11 24.02 -16.04
N GLY A 446 -13.52 25.28 -16.08
CA GLY A 446 -14.39 25.81 -17.12
C GLY A 446 -15.16 27.04 -16.63
N ASP A 447 -16.03 27.57 -17.47
CA ASP A 447 -16.93 28.64 -17.09
C ASP A 447 -18.04 28.10 -16.17
N GLY A 448 -18.32 28.80 -15.07
CA GLY A 448 -19.30 28.36 -14.07
C GLY A 448 -20.66 28.08 -14.71
N VAL A 449 -21.17 26.86 -14.57
CA VAL A 449 -22.50 26.48 -15.08
C VAL A 449 -23.57 27.04 -14.13
N PRO A 450 -24.58 27.79 -14.62
CA PRO A 450 -25.56 28.49 -13.77
C PRO A 450 -26.60 27.57 -13.09
N ASP A 451 -26.52 26.25 -13.26
CA ASP A 451 -27.51 25.33 -12.69
C ASP A 451 -27.17 25.00 -11.23
N ALA A 452 -27.79 25.73 -10.31
CA ALA A 452 -27.63 25.58 -8.87
C ALA A 452 -28.68 24.61 -8.32
N GLY A 453 -28.34 23.32 -8.30
CA GLY A 453 -29.06 22.36 -7.45
C GLY A 453 -28.85 22.66 -5.95
N PRO A 454 -29.64 22.05 -5.05
CA PRO A 454 -29.44 22.20 -3.61
C PRO A 454 -28.00 21.81 -3.22
N GLU A 455 -27.30 22.68 -2.48
CA GLU A 455 -25.88 22.51 -2.18
C GLU A 455 -25.60 21.20 -1.41
N ALA A 456 -24.73 20.35 -1.95
CA ALA A 456 -24.22 19.19 -1.22
C ALA A 456 -23.21 19.66 -0.18
N GLY A 457 -23.69 20.07 0.99
CA GLY A 457 -22.88 20.67 2.05
C GLY A 457 -21.68 19.80 2.46
N LEU A 458 -20.49 20.39 2.40
CA LEU A 458 -19.20 19.80 2.83
C LEU A 458 -18.93 19.99 4.33
N ALA A 459 -19.69 20.88 4.98
CA ALA A 459 -19.46 21.29 6.36
C ALA A 459 -19.57 20.09 7.33
N GLY A 460 -18.55 19.93 8.19
CA GLY A 460 -18.52 18.88 9.21
C GLY A 460 -18.35 17.45 8.68
N LEU A 461 -18.23 17.23 7.37
CA LEU A 461 -18.00 15.91 6.80
C LEU A 461 -16.58 15.42 7.09
N ARG A 462 -16.39 14.10 7.16
CA ARG A 462 -15.07 13.46 7.20
C ARG A 462 -14.75 12.88 5.84
N LEU A 463 -13.67 13.37 5.24
CA LEU A 463 -13.31 13.05 3.86
C LEU A 463 -11.98 12.31 3.78
N ALA A 464 -11.84 11.49 2.75
CA ALA A 464 -10.56 11.02 2.22
C ALA A 464 -10.24 11.85 0.97
N LEU A 465 -9.13 12.57 0.97
CA LEU A 465 -8.72 13.41 -0.17
C LEU A 465 -8.06 12.58 -1.28
N SER A 466 -8.23 13.03 -2.52
CA SER A 466 -7.64 12.41 -3.70
C SER A 466 -6.19 12.88 -3.92
N PRO A 467 -5.25 11.99 -4.24
CA PRO A 467 -3.86 12.37 -4.49
C PRO A 467 -3.70 13.30 -5.71
N GLU A 468 -4.57 13.18 -6.71
CA GLU A 468 -4.59 14.04 -7.92
C GLU A 468 -4.75 15.52 -7.57
N TRP A 469 -5.44 15.82 -6.45
CA TRP A 469 -5.56 17.16 -5.91
C TRP A 469 -4.36 17.54 -5.05
N VAL A 470 -4.06 16.77 -4.01
CA VAL A 470 -3.11 17.21 -2.97
C VAL A 470 -1.65 17.06 -3.43
N ARG A 471 -1.31 15.91 -4.02
CA ARG A 471 0.05 15.55 -4.39
C ARG A 471 0.41 16.01 -5.79
N ASP A 472 -0.38 15.59 -6.77
CA ASP A 472 -0.05 15.77 -8.20
C ASP A 472 -0.41 17.16 -8.70
N ARG A 473 -1.30 17.86 -7.98
CA ARG A 473 -1.77 19.21 -8.27
C ARG A 473 -2.25 19.38 -9.72
N ARG A 474 -3.01 18.40 -10.23
CA ARG A 474 -3.46 18.35 -11.64
C ARG A 474 -4.48 19.44 -12.01
N LEU A 475 -5.11 20.06 -11.02
CA LEU A 475 -6.10 21.14 -11.21
C LEU A 475 -5.41 22.51 -11.39
N PRO A 476 -5.94 23.42 -12.22
CA PRO A 476 -5.40 24.78 -12.36
C PRO A 476 -5.43 25.56 -11.03
N PRO A 477 -4.45 26.45 -10.76
CA PRO A 477 -4.37 27.20 -9.50
C PRO A 477 -5.65 27.98 -9.11
N PRO A 478 -6.36 28.67 -10.03
CA PRO A 478 -7.60 29.38 -9.68
C PRO A 478 -8.69 28.43 -9.15
N LEU A 479 -8.88 27.28 -9.80
CA LEU A 479 -9.84 26.26 -9.36
C LEU A 479 -9.43 25.64 -8.01
N ARG A 480 -8.13 25.45 -7.77
CA ARG A 480 -7.64 24.97 -6.47
C ARG A 480 -7.98 25.94 -5.34
N ALA A 481 -7.86 27.25 -5.56
CA ALA A 481 -8.22 28.27 -4.58
C ALA A 481 -9.74 28.29 -4.30
N ASP A 482 -10.57 28.16 -5.33
CA ASP A 482 -12.03 28.04 -5.19
C ASP A 482 -12.41 26.80 -4.38
N LEU A 483 -11.78 25.66 -4.67
CA LEU A 483 -11.99 24.41 -3.94
C LEU A 483 -11.56 24.54 -2.47
N ALA A 484 -10.41 25.15 -2.20
CA ALA A 484 -9.95 25.37 -0.82
C ALA A 484 -10.98 26.15 0.00
N THR A 485 -11.62 27.16 -0.61
CA THR A 485 -12.71 27.92 0.02
C THR A 485 -13.90 27.02 0.37
N ARG A 486 -14.32 26.14 -0.56
CA ARG A 486 -15.42 25.18 -0.33
C ARG A 486 -15.10 24.11 0.71
N PHE A 487 -13.83 23.73 0.84
CA PHE A 487 -13.38 22.69 1.77
C PHE A 487 -12.98 23.23 3.16
N ALA A 488 -12.83 24.55 3.32
CA ALA A 488 -12.56 25.16 4.63
C ALA A 488 -13.49 24.70 5.78
N PRO A 489 -14.82 24.48 5.60
CA PRO A 489 -15.71 24.03 6.66
C PRO A 489 -15.73 22.50 6.89
N VAL A 490 -14.97 21.72 6.13
CA VAL A 490 -14.86 20.25 6.35
C VAL A 490 -14.29 19.99 7.75
N ALA A 491 -14.68 18.87 8.37
CA ALA A 491 -14.15 18.52 9.69
C ALA A 491 -12.64 18.22 9.59
N PRO A 492 -11.78 18.93 10.33
CA PRO A 492 -10.35 18.69 10.28
C PRO A 492 -9.98 17.42 11.07
N ASP A 493 -8.95 16.72 10.61
CA ASP A 493 -8.28 15.66 11.36
C ASP A 493 -7.48 16.22 12.54
N TRP A 494 -6.95 17.44 12.37
CA TRP A 494 -6.22 18.16 13.41
C TRP A 494 -6.33 19.68 13.24
N GLU A 495 -6.28 20.39 14.36
CA GLU A 495 -6.29 21.84 14.43
C GLU A 495 -5.10 22.33 15.23
N ALA A 496 -4.56 23.49 14.84
CA ALA A 496 -3.47 24.12 15.56
C ALA A 496 -3.62 25.64 15.56
N GLN A 497 -3.15 26.27 16.64
CA GLN A 497 -2.85 27.70 16.61
C GLN A 497 -1.40 27.91 16.17
N ALA A 498 -1.19 29.00 15.44
CA ALA A 498 0.13 29.43 14.98
C ALA A 498 0.36 30.90 15.35
N ARG A 499 1.63 31.24 15.62
CA ARG A 499 2.06 32.63 15.80
C ARG A 499 3.15 32.95 14.77
N ARG A 500 3.07 34.14 14.17
CA ARG A 500 4.13 34.65 13.31
C ARG A 500 5.33 35.08 14.15
N VAL A 501 6.52 34.63 13.78
CA VAL A 501 7.76 34.95 14.52
C VAL A 501 8.81 35.65 13.66
N GLY A 502 8.59 35.75 12.36
CA GLY A 502 9.49 36.46 11.46
C GLY A 502 9.18 36.17 9.99
N ALA A 503 10.04 36.71 9.13
CA ALA A 503 10.04 36.43 7.70
C ALA A 503 11.49 36.22 7.22
N THR A 504 11.62 35.45 6.16
CA THR A 504 12.88 35.16 5.46
C THR A 504 12.67 35.39 3.97
N PRO A 505 13.73 35.42 3.14
CA PRO A 505 13.57 35.41 1.69
C PRO A 505 12.73 34.23 1.17
N GLU A 506 12.68 33.12 1.91
CA GLU A 506 11.88 31.94 1.57
C GLU A 506 10.39 32.08 1.93
N GLY A 507 10.03 33.00 2.83
CA GLY A 507 8.65 33.20 3.27
C GLY A 507 8.50 33.54 4.76
N THR A 508 7.25 33.58 5.21
CA THR A 508 6.86 33.90 6.59
C THR A 508 7.03 32.68 7.49
N ILE A 509 7.64 32.88 8.66
CA ILE A 509 7.85 31.83 9.67
C ILE A 509 6.71 31.86 10.69
N LEU A 510 6.05 30.73 10.83
CA LEU A 510 5.07 30.45 11.87
C LEU A 510 5.65 29.44 12.87
N VAL A 511 5.41 29.65 14.16
CA VAL A 511 5.58 28.59 15.18
C VAL A 511 4.23 28.00 15.52
N LEU A 512 4.15 26.67 15.53
CA LEU A 512 2.92 25.92 15.82
C LEU A 512 3.27 24.49 16.27
N THR A 513 2.24 23.73 16.61
CA THR A 513 2.35 22.27 16.78
C THR A 513 1.63 21.59 15.61
N LEU A 514 2.28 20.63 14.97
CA LEU A 514 1.73 19.87 13.84
C LEU A 514 1.87 18.36 14.08
N PRO A 515 1.14 17.51 13.35
CA PRO A 515 1.30 16.06 13.46
C PRO A 515 2.77 15.67 13.30
N ARG A 516 3.30 14.89 14.23
CA ARG A 516 4.74 14.58 14.34
C ARG A 516 5.37 14.07 13.05
N HIS A 517 4.64 13.28 12.28
CA HIS A 517 5.14 12.74 11.01
C HIS A 517 5.38 13.83 9.96
N LEU A 518 4.67 14.97 10.03
CA LEU A 518 4.87 16.13 9.16
C LEU A 518 6.01 17.04 9.64
N ALA A 519 6.54 16.80 10.84
CA ALA A 519 7.61 17.61 11.42
C ALA A 519 9.00 17.24 10.88
N SER A 520 9.11 16.16 10.11
CA SER A 520 10.36 15.66 9.54
C SER A 520 10.34 15.73 8.00
N GLY A 521 10.76 16.87 7.44
CA GLY A 521 10.93 17.04 5.99
C GLY A 521 9.76 17.73 5.29
N LEU A 522 9.79 17.71 3.95
CA LEU A 522 8.77 18.32 3.09
C LEU A 522 7.94 17.21 2.45
N HIS A 523 6.84 16.86 3.10
CA HIS A 523 5.90 15.90 2.55
C HIS A 523 5.02 16.55 1.47
N PRO A 524 4.55 15.82 0.44
CA PRO A 524 3.58 16.34 -0.52
C PRO A 524 2.35 16.96 0.16
N ASN A 525 2.05 18.21 -0.13
CA ASN A 525 0.99 18.97 0.56
C ASN A 525 0.35 20.01 -0.37
N ALA A 526 -0.79 20.53 0.06
CA ALA A 526 -1.41 21.74 -0.49
C ALA A 526 -1.89 22.61 0.68
N ALA A 527 -1.42 23.86 0.75
CA ALA A 527 -1.78 24.78 1.82
C ALA A 527 -2.43 26.03 1.24
N PHE A 528 -3.47 26.55 1.88
CA PHE A 528 -4.22 27.71 1.39
C PHE A 528 -4.53 28.68 2.52
N GLU A 529 -4.15 29.94 2.38
CA GLU A 529 -4.65 31.04 3.21
C GLU A 529 -6.08 31.36 2.77
N ILE A 530 -7.05 31.03 3.61
CA ILE A 530 -8.48 31.22 3.33
C ILE A 530 -8.84 32.69 3.53
N GLY A 531 -9.44 33.29 2.50
CA GLY A 531 -9.81 34.70 2.47
C GLY A 531 -10.37 35.14 1.12
N ALA A 532 -10.47 36.46 0.92
CA ALA A 532 -10.90 37.06 -0.34
C ALA A 532 -9.78 37.99 -0.90
N PRO A 533 -8.93 37.51 -1.83
CA PRO A 533 -8.92 36.19 -2.45
C PRO A 533 -8.25 35.13 -1.56
N THR A 534 -8.62 33.86 -1.77
CA THR A 534 -7.92 32.71 -1.18
C THR A 534 -6.60 32.49 -1.93
N ARG A 535 -5.51 32.27 -1.20
CA ARG A 535 -4.16 32.16 -1.76
C ARG A 535 -3.56 30.79 -1.50
N GLU A 536 -3.06 30.14 -2.54
CA GLU A 536 -2.27 28.92 -2.38
C GLU A 536 -0.86 29.27 -1.86
N LEU A 537 -0.43 28.56 -0.83
CA LEU A 537 0.84 28.73 -0.12
C LEU A 537 1.81 27.61 -0.50
N ALA A 538 3.11 27.90 -0.49
CA ALA A 538 4.14 26.87 -0.62
C ALA A 538 4.85 26.64 0.71
N LEU A 539 4.73 25.43 1.26
CA LEU A 539 5.53 24.99 2.40
C LEU A 539 7.00 24.85 1.98
N ARG A 540 7.88 25.68 2.53
CA ARG A 540 9.32 25.70 2.19
C ARG A 540 10.18 24.94 3.17
N ARG A 541 9.85 24.98 4.44
CA ARG A 541 10.68 24.40 5.49
C ARG A 541 9.86 24.04 6.72
N VAL A 542 10.22 22.94 7.36
CA VAL A 542 9.75 22.53 8.68
C VAL A 542 10.95 22.23 9.55
N THR A 543 11.02 22.85 10.73
CA THR A 543 12.11 22.66 11.70
C THR A 543 11.51 22.31 13.05
N LEU A 544 11.85 21.13 13.59
CA LEU A 544 11.42 20.71 14.92
C LEU A 544 11.95 21.66 16.00
N LEU A 545 11.11 21.93 16.99
CA LEU A 545 11.48 22.69 18.18
C LEU A 545 11.53 21.77 19.40
N ASN A 546 12.48 22.03 20.29
CA ASN A 546 12.64 21.24 21.52
C ASN A 546 11.58 21.59 22.58
N THR A 547 10.96 22.76 22.48
CA THR A 547 10.01 23.26 23.48
C THR A 547 8.68 23.64 22.85
N GLY A 548 7.59 23.27 23.53
CA GLY A 548 6.24 23.68 23.17
C GLY A 548 6.05 25.19 23.32
N GLN A 549 5.25 25.77 22.45
CA GLN A 549 5.02 27.23 22.38
C GLN A 549 3.76 27.68 23.14
N GLY A 550 3.12 26.79 23.92
CA GLY A 550 1.85 27.06 24.59
C GLY A 550 0.66 27.31 23.65
N LEU A 551 0.82 26.99 22.36
CA LEU A 551 -0.21 27.12 21.34
C LEU A 551 -1.09 25.87 21.30
N MET A 552 -2.39 26.06 21.06
CA MET A 552 -3.35 24.97 20.98
C MET A 552 -2.98 23.99 19.86
N TYR A 553 -3.10 22.69 20.16
CA TYR A 553 -3.13 21.60 19.20
C TYR A 553 -4.24 20.63 19.60
N ALA A 554 -5.13 20.33 18.68
CA ALA A 554 -6.26 19.43 18.91
C ALA A 554 -6.35 18.41 17.77
N THR A 555 -6.69 17.17 18.11
CA THR A 555 -7.00 16.14 17.13
C THR A 555 -7.97 15.13 17.72
N THR A 556 -8.85 14.58 16.90
CA THR A 556 -9.70 13.44 17.28
C THR A 556 -9.02 12.09 16.99
N ARG A 557 -7.79 12.12 16.48
CA ARG A 557 -7.03 10.96 16.00
C ARG A 557 -5.82 10.71 16.90
N ALA A 558 -5.85 9.61 17.65
CA ALA A 558 -4.76 9.22 18.54
C ALA A 558 -3.43 8.98 17.81
N ASP A 559 -3.47 8.74 16.50
CA ASP A 559 -2.29 8.53 15.67
C ASP A 559 -1.63 9.81 15.14
N LEU A 560 -2.16 10.99 15.49
CA LEU A 560 -1.58 12.29 15.14
C LEU A 560 -1.02 12.98 16.39
N PRO A 561 0.04 12.45 17.04
CA PRO A 561 0.65 13.17 18.16
C PRO A 561 1.26 14.47 17.66
N GLY A 562 1.08 15.56 18.40
CA GLY A 562 1.64 16.87 18.07
C GLY A 562 3.15 16.94 18.32
N ALA A 563 3.87 17.62 17.43
CA ALA A 563 5.26 18.02 17.62
C ALA A 563 5.41 19.53 17.40
N PRO A 564 6.04 20.28 18.33
CA PRO A 564 6.34 21.69 18.15
C PRO A 564 7.30 21.90 16.97
N ALA A 565 7.02 22.89 16.12
CA ALA A 565 7.85 23.19 14.97
C ALA A 565 7.77 24.67 14.56
N ALA A 566 8.82 25.13 13.88
CA ALA A 566 8.83 26.32 13.07
C ALA A 566 8.61 25.93 11.60
N VAL A 567 7.63 26.57 10.96
CA VAL A 567 7.19 26.28 9.58
C VAL A 567 7.28 27.54 8.75
N THR A 568 7.92 27.45 7.58
CA THR A 568 8.06 28.56 6.64
C THR A 568 7.10 28.39 5.46
N PHE A 569 6.19 29.34 5.29
CA PHE A 569 5.28 29.42 4.13
C PHE A 569 5.65 30.57 3.21
N ALA A 570 5.87 30.27 1.93
CA ALA A 570 5.95 31.29 0.88
C ALA A 570 4.54 31.68 0.41
N GLY A 571 4.32 32.97 0.16
CA GLY A 571 3.05 33.52 -0.30
C GLY A 571 2.03 33.82 0.81
N LEU A 572 2.36 33.53 2.07
CA LEU A 572 1.53 33.90 3.21
C LEU A 572 1.58 35.41 3.40
N ALA A 573 0.43 36.06 3.44
CA ALA A 573 0.42 37.51 3.55
C ALA A 573 0.74 38.00 4.96
N ALA A 574 1.39 39.17 5.01
CA ALA A 574 1.67 39.89 6.25
C ALA A 574 0.43 40.68 6.70
N HIS A 575 -0.61 39.97 7.12
CA HIS A 575 -1.79 40.57 7.73
C HIS A 575 -1.62 40.67 9.26
N ALA A 576 -2.02 41.79 9.85
CA ALA A 576 -2.03 41.98 11.31
C ALA A 576 -3.18 41.23 11.99
N GLU A 577 -4.24 40.93 11.24
CA GLU A 577 -5.42 40.19 11.69
C GLU A 577 -5.20 38.68 11.69
N ALA A 578 -6.04 37.97 12.44
CA ALA A 578 -6.03 36.51 12.46
C ALA A 578 -6.46 35.95 11.09
N SER A 579 -5.77 34.90 10.62
CA SER A 579 -6.10 34.22 9.36
C SER A 579 -6.18 32.71 9.55
N THR A 580 -6.80 32.02 8.60
CA THR A 580 -6.92 30.56 8.62
C THR A 580 -6.17 29.97 7.45
N ILE A 581 -5.31 28.99 7.72
CA ILE A 581 -4.67 28.17 6.69
C ILE A 581 -5.33 26.79 6.69
N LEU A 582 -5.90 26.42 5.54
CA LEU A 582 -6.29 25.04 5.26
C LEU A 582 -5.04 24.28 4.82
N PHE A 583 -4.65 23.25 5.56
CA PHE A 583 -3.44 22.46 5.30
C PHE A 583 -3.82 21.04 4.93
N LEU A 584 -3.65 20.68 3.66
CA LEU A 584 -3.98 19.36 3.13
C LEU A 584 -2.70 18.56 2.94
N HIS A 585 -2.68 17.33 3.46
CA HIS A 585 -1.55 16.42 3.29
C HIS A 585 -2.07 15.00 3.12
N ASP A 586 -1.76 14.37 1.99
CA ASP A 586 -2.31 13.07 1.60
C ASP A 586 -3.83 13.05 1.73
N ASP A 587 -4.37 12.26 2.67
CA ASP A 587 -5.80 12.21 3.01
C ASP A 587 -6.12 12.85 4.38
N LEU A 588 -5.22 13.68 4.90
CA LEU A 588 -5.39 14.47 6.12
C LEU A 588 -5.79 15.92 5.81
N ILE A 589 -6.73 16.42 6.59
CA ILE A 589 -7.19 17.81 6.57
C ILE A 589 -6.78 18.47 7.89
N GLY A 590 -5.90 19.46 7.81
CA GLY A 590 -5.47 20.29 8.93
C GLY A 590 -6.06 21.71 8.84
N ARG A 591 -6.33 22.32 9.99
CA ARG A 591 -6.68 23.74 10.09
C ARG A 591 -5.70 24.46 11.01
N ILE A 592 -5.05 25.49 10.50
CA ILE A 592 -4.12 26.31 11.28
C ILE A 592 -4.74 27.70 11.42
N THR A 593 -5.02 28.11 12.66
CA THR A 593 -5.44 29.47 12.98
C THR A 593 -4.19 30.29 13.29
N VAL A 594 -3.83 31.19 12.38
CA VAL A 594 -2.75 32.16 12.61
C VAL A 594 -3.32 33.29 13.48
N LEU A 595 -2.78 33.43 14.68
CA LEU A 595 -3.19 34.46 15.62
C LEU A 595 -2.76 35.85 15.12
N ALA A 596 -3.54 36.87 15.47
CA ALA A 596 -3.19 38.27 15.22
C ALA A 596 -1.84 38.63 15.86
N ASP A 597 -1.09 39.53 15.22
CA ASP A 597 0.19 40.00 15.73
C ASP A 597 -0.05 40.78 17.04
N THR A 598 0.39 40.25 18.18
CA THR A 598 0.24 40.92 19.47
C THR A 598 1.33 41.98 19.65
N ALA A 599 1.13 43.19 19.11
CA ALA A 599 1.99 44.38 19.28
C ALA A 599 3.49 44.17 18.88
N PRO A 600 4.28 45.22 18.59
CA PRO A 600 5.53 45.04 17.87
C PRO A 600 6.55 44.23 18.67
N ILE A 601 7.21 43.30 17.97
CA ILE A 601 8.42 42.62 18.40
C ILE A 601 9.41 43.71 18.84
N PRO A 602 9.98 43.69 20.07
CA PRO A 602 11.05 44.62 20.42
C PRO A 602 12.15 44.48 19.38
N GLU A 603 12.65 45.62 18.86
CA GLU A 603 13.75 45.65 17.89
C GLU A 603 14.86 44.65 18.27
N PRO A 604 15.51 44.02 17.27
CA PRO A 604 16.64 43.15 17.56
C PRO A 604 17.67 43.95 18.37
N LEU A 605 18.01 43.47 19.56
CA LEU A 605 19.09 44.03 20.37
C LEU A 605 20.38 44.08 19.53
N PRO A 606 21.18 45.15 19.68
CA PRO A 606 22.28 45.51 18.77
C PRO A 606 23.39 44.46 18.65
#